data_AF-A0AB35LDC4-F1
#
_entry.id   AF-A0AB35LDC4-F1
#
_cell.length_a   1.000
_cell.length_b   1.000
_cell.length_c   1.000
_cell.angle_alpha   90.00
_cell.angle_beta   90.00
_cell.angle_gamma   90.00
#
_symmetry.space_group_name_H-M   'P 1'
#
loop_
_entity.id
_entity.type
_entity.pdbx_description
1 polymer ?
#
loop_
_entity_poly.entity_id
_entity_poly.type
_entity_poly.pdbx_seq_one_letter_code
_entity_poly.pdbx_strand_id
1 'polypeptide(L)' 'MNISEPVFTPVLDATSNDAILIDGCINWNRNDERKVCNDRYASRLRKLQMYVLQEKPDYAAISQLLESEINHIENLVVSQ' A
#
# COMPACT_ATOMS: atom_id res chain seq x y z
N MET A 1 -7.52 -1.28 51.16
CA MET A 1 -7.22 -1.80 49.81
C MET A 1 -5.83 -1.28 49.46
N ASN A 2 -4.82 -2.15 49.32
CA ASN A 2 -3.45 -1.74 49.06
C ASN A 2 -3.20 -1.87 47.56
N ILE A 3 -3.12 -0.75 46.85
CA ILE A 3 -2.90 -0.72 45.40
C ILE A 3 -1.39 -0.66 45.20
N SER A 4 -0.81 -1.67 44.55
CA SER A 4 0.61 -1.68 44.21
C SER A 4 0.96 -0.50 43.31
N GLU A 5 2.08 0.15 43.59
CA GLU A 5 2.57 1.26 42.75
C GLU A 5 2.80 0.77 41.31
N PRO A 6 2.43 1.57 40.30
CA PRO A 6 2.61 1.20 38.91
C PRO A 6 4.11 1.14 38.58
N VAL A 7 4.56 -0.02 38.14
CA VAL A 7 5.91 -0.22 37.62
C VAL A 7 5.95 0.28 36.17
N PHE A 8 6.69 1.35 35.93
CA PHE A 8 6.95 1.83 34.58
C PHE A 8 7.99 0.94 33.90
N THR A 9 7.61 0.27 32.82
CA THR A 9 8.56 -0.43 31.95
C THR A 9 9.43 0.61 31.23
N PRO A 10 10.77 0.45 31.21
CA PRO A 10 11.65 1.38 30.52
C PRO A 10 11.32 1.40 29.02
N VAL A 11 11.42 2.59 28.42
CA VAL A 11 11.33 2.78 26.97
C VAL A 11 12.41 1.93 26.32
N LEU A 12 12.04 1.10 25.34
CA LEU A 12 12.99 0.34 24.53
C LEU A 12 14.04 1.30 23.96
N ASP A 13 15.30 1.06 24.31
CA ASP A 13 16.42 1.79 23.75
C ASP A 13 16.46 1.53 22.24
N ALA A 14 16.25 2.58 21.44
CA ALA A 14 16.27 2.54 19.99
C ALA A 14 17.63 2.12 19.41
N THR A 15 18.67 2.04 20.24
CA THR A 15 20.01 1.54 19.88
C THR A 15 20.22 0.06 20.19
N SER A 16 19.27 -0.61 20.84
CA SER A 16 19.35 -2.05 21.04
C SER A 16 19.25 -2.79 19.70
N ASN A 17 20.00 -3.89 19.57
CA ASN A 17 19.97 -4.73 18.37
C ASN A 17 18.52 -5.15 18.01
N ASP A 18 17.68 -5.40 19.01
CA ASP A 18 16.29 -5.77 18.83
C ASP A 18 15.47 -4.63 18.21
N ALA A 19 15.67 -3.38 18.64
CA ALA A 19 15.00 -2.22 18.05
C ALA A 19 15.41 -1.99 16.58
N ILE A 20 16.70 -2.17 16.25
CA ILE A 20 17.22 -2.07 14.88
C ILE A 20 16.62 -3.17 13.98
N LEU A 21 16.54 -4.41 14.48
CA LEU A 21 15.95 -5.52 13.75
C LEU A 21 14.46 -5.30 13.50
N ILE A 22 13.71 -4.81 14.50
CA ILE A 22 12.29 -4.51 14.36
C ILE A 22 12.06 -3.41 13.32
N ASP A 23 12.84 -2.33 13.34
CA ASP A 23 12.72 -1.25 12.35
C ASP A 23 13.03 -1.74 10.93
N GLY A 24 14.07 -2.57 10.78
CA GLY A 24 14.39 -3.23 9.51
C GLY A 24 13.23 -4.08 8.98
N CYS A 25 12.60 -4.88 9.83
CA CYS A 25 11.42 -5.68 9.48
C CYS A 25 10.22 -4.83 9.08
N ILE A 26 9.94 -3.74 9.81
CA ILE A 26 8.84 -2.82 9.50
C ILE A 26 9.07 -2.16 8.14
N ASN A 27 10.29 -1.66 7.89
CA ASN A 27 10.62 -1.03 6.62
C ASN A 27 10.56 -2.01 5.46
N TRP A 28 11.01 -3.25 5.66
CA TRP A 28 10.89 -4.30 4.65
C TRP A 28 9.43 -4.62 4.33
N ASN A 29 8.58 -4.84 5.34
CA ASN A 29 7.15 -5.09 5.16
C ASN A 29 6.46 -3.95 4.38
N ARG A 30 6.70 -2.69 4.77
CA ARG A 30 6.14 -1.52 4.07
C ARG A 30 6.56 -1.46 2.61
N ASN A 31 7.81 -1.80 2.32
CA ASN A 31 8.30 -1.83 0.94
C ASN A 31 7.69 -2.97 0.13
N ASP A 32 7.52 -4.15 0.74
CA ASP A 32 6.86 -5.29 0.11
C ASP A 32 5.39 -4.99 -0.19
N GLU A 33 4.64 -4.45 0.77
CA GLU A 33 3.26 -4.02 0.59
C GLU A 33 3.12 -3.00 -0.55
N ARG A 34 4.01 -1.99 -0.58
CA ARG A 34 4.05 -1.00 -1.66
C ARG A 34 4.32 -1.64 -3.02
N LYS A 35 5.25 -2.61 -3.07
CA LYS A 35 5.57 -3.33 -4.31
C LYS A 35 4.37 -4.14 -4.79
N VAL A 36 3.72 -4.91 -3.90
CA VAL A 36 2.51 -5.68 -4.22
C VAL A 36 1.40 -4.77 -4.74
N CYS A 37 1.21 -3.60 -4.12
CA CYS A 37 0.25 -2.61 -4.56
C CYS A 37 0.55 -2.10 -5.98
N ASN A 38 1.80 -1.71 -6.23
CA ASN A 38 2.26 -1.26 -7.55
C ASN A 38 2.12 -2.34 -8.62
N ASP A 39 2.44 -3.59 -8.30
CA ASP A 39 2.31 -4.72 -9.23
C ASP A 39 0.85 -4.96 -9.63
N ARG A 40 -0.10 -4.80 -8.69
CA ARG A 40 -1.53 -4.86 -8.98
C ARG A 40 -1.96 -3.73 -9.92
N TYR A 41 -1.57 -2.48 -9.67
CA TYR A 41 -1.90 -1.36 -10.55
C TYR A 41 -1.31 -1.52 -11.95
N ALA A 42 -0.04 -1.92 -12.05
CA ALA A 42 0.61 -2.17 -13.33
C ALA A 42 -0.08 -3.31 -14.09
N SER A 43 -0.55 -4.36 -13.41
CA SER A 43 -1.32 -5.45 -14.04
C SER A 43 -2.63 -4.93 -14.64
N ARG A 44 -3.37 -4.09 -13.91
CA ARG A 44 -4.64 -3.52 -14.38
C ARG A 44 -4.44 -2.59 -15.59
N LEU A 45 -3.45 -1.70 -15.53
CA LEU A 45 -3.12 -0.82 -16.64
C LEU A 45 -2.71 -1.59 -17.91
N ARG A 46 -1.97 -2.70 -17.78
CA ARG A 46 -1.65 -3.56 -18.93
C ARG A 46 -2.89 -4.23 -19.54
N LYS A 47 -3.87 -4.63 -18.73
CA LYS A 47 -5.14 -5.17 -19.24
C LYS A 47 -5.91 -4.10 -20.02
N LEU A 48 -6.00 -2.90 -19.48
CA LEU A 48 -6.65 -1.77 -20.14
C LEU A 48 -5.94 -1.40 -21.45
N GLN A 49 -4.61 -1.34 -21.44
CA GLN A 49 -3.81 -1.15 -22.66
C GLN A 49 -4.11 -2.23 -23.71
N MET A 50 -4.16 -3.50 -23.31
CA MET A 50 -4.45 -4.60 -24.23
C MET A 50 -5.85 -4.50 -24.83
N TYR A 51 -6.85 -4.14 -24.01
CA TYR A 51 -8.21 -3.86 -24.47
C TYR A 51 -8.26 -2.74 -25.50
N VAL A 52 -7.57 -1.62 -25.25
CA VAL A 52 -7.51 -0.48 -26.19
C VAL A 52 -6.91 -0.89 -27.53
N LEU A 53 -5.86 -1.72 -27.52
CA LEU A 53 -5.22 -2.20 -28.75
C LEU A 53 -6.10 -3.17 -29.54
N GLN A 54 -6.86 -4.02 -28.84
CA GLN A 54 -7.71 -5.05 -29.44
C GLN A 54 -9.02 -4.47 -29.99
N GLU A 55 -9.75 -3.76 -29.14
CA GLU A 55 -11.10 -3.30 -29.45
C GLU A 55 -11.11 -1.94 -30.18
N LYS A 56 -9.98 -1.23 -30.18
CA LYS A 56 -9.83 0.09 -30.80
C LYS A 56 -11.00 1.04 -30.47
N PRO A 57 -11.37 1.17 -29.18
CA PRO A 57 -12.47 2.04 -28.77
C PRO A 57 -12.15 3.50 -29.12
N ASP A 58 -13.19 4.32 -29.25
CA ASP A 58 -12.99 5.75 -29.47
C ASP A 58 -12.36 6.46 -28.25
N TYR A 59 -11.89 7.69 -28.47
CA TYR A 59 -11.21 8.46 -27.44
C TYR A 59 -12.09 8.75 -26.21
N ALA A 60 -13.41 8.86 -26.37
CA ALA A 60 -14.31 9.10 -25.25
C ALA A 60 -14.41 7.85 -24.35
N ALA A 61 -14.53 6.67 -24.96
CA ALA A 61 -14.52 5.39 -24.24
C ALA A 61 -13.17 5.14 -23.56
N ILE A 62 -12.04 5.47 -24.21
CA ILE A 62 -10.71 5.39 -23.57
C ILE A 62 -10.64 6.32 -22.36
N SER A 63 -11.12 7.56 -22.48
CA SER A 63 -11.13 8.52 -21.37
C SER A 63 -11.94 8.02 -20.19
N GLN A 64 -13.12 7.44 -20.42
CA GLN A 64 -13.96 6.88 -19.35
C GLN A 64 -13.31 5.68 -18.67
N LEU A 65 -12.63 4.81 -19.43
CA LEU A 65 -11.91 3.67 -18.88
C LEU A 65 -10.75 4.11 -17.99
N LEU A 66 -9.98 5.13 -18.40
CA LEU A 66 -8.91 5.71 -17.60
C LEU A 66 -9.46 6.36 -16.33
N GLU A 67 -10.52 7.14 -16.43
CA GLU A 67 -11.16 7.82 -15.30
C GLU A 67 -11.70 6.79 -14.28
N SER A 68 -12.31 5.71 -14.75
CA SER A 68 -12.76 4.62 -13.88
C SER A 68 -11.60 3.94 -13.14
N GLU A 69 -10.44 3.80 -13.80
CA GLU A 69 -9.26 3.20 -13.19
C GLU A 69 -8.64 4.14 -12.14
N ILE A 70 -8.57 5.44 -12.42
CA ILE A 70 -8.13 6.47 -11.46
C ILE A 70 -9.01 6.43 -10.21
N ASN A 71 -10.33 6.49 -10.39
CA ASN A 71 -11.29 6.41 -9.27
C ASN A 71 -11.12 5.12 -8.45
N HIS A 72 -10.84 3.99 -9.10
CA HIS A 72 -10.62 2.74 -8.38
C HIS A 72 -9.34 2.80 -7.53
N ILE A 73 -8.25 3.38 -8.08
CA ILE A 73 -6.99 3.56 -7.36
C ILE A 73 -7.19 4.50 -6.17
N GLU A 74 -7.84 5.64 -6.36
CA GLU A 74 -8.07 6.62 -5.30
C GLU A 74 -8.95 6.08 -4.18
N ASN A 75 -10.03 5.37 -4.50
CA ASN A 75 -10.93 4.79 -3.48
C ASN A 75 -10.31 3.59 -2.72
N LEU A 76 -9.37 2.87 -3.34
CA LEU A 76 -8.58 1.85 -2.64
C LEU A 76 -7.63 2.46 -1.60
N VAL A 77 -7.16 3.69 -1.81
CA VAL A 77 -6.30 4.41 -0.86
C VAL A 77 -7.08 4.91 0.35
N VAL A 78 -8.39 5.18 0.22
CA VAL A 78 -9.24 5.70 1.31
C VAL A 78 -9.71 4.58 2.27
N SER A 79 -9.65 3.32 1.87
CA SER A 79 -10.24 2.19 2.62
C SER A 79 -9.24 1.43 3.51
N GLN A 80 -8.07 2.00 3.83
CA GLN A 80 -7.04 1.40 4.69
C GLN A 80 -6.89 2.12 6.02
#